data_AF-A0A1W9PR21-F1
#
_entry.id   AF-A0A1W9PR21-F1
#
_cell.length_a   1.000
_cell.length_b   1.000
_cell.length_c   1.000
_cell.angle_alpha   90.00
_cell.angle_beta   90.00
_cell.angle_gamma   90.00
#
_symmetry.space_group_name_H-M   'P 1'
#
loop_
_entity.id
_entity.type
_entity.pdbx_description
1 polymer ?
#
loop_
_entity_poly.entity_id
_entity_poly.type
_entity_poly.pdbx_seq_one_letter_code
_entity_poly.pdbx_strand_id
1 'polypeptide(L)'
;TALIRQADEVGLESLIIADGLGWVDFCDLTGDSANNVIDQIAGWSGEAGFAFAKEFEERYGLSPSTSSAGLSHDGTKMALEIMQAVYDEHGELTSELIQDFIETKVWTGEWTMTDGLVMVEYKYTSETTPDPVVGPGYYTFPVLQYSYEDGKCLGKPIFPVEGAVQELQVP
;
A
#
# COMPACT_ATOMS: atom_id res chain seq x y z
N THR A 1 -6.04 -11.61 -15.86
CA THR A 1 -6.35 -10.85 -17.09
C THR A 1 -7.27 -11.59 -18.05
N ALA A 2 -7.06 -12.90 -18.32
CA ALA A 2 -7.93 -13.67 -19.23
C ALA A 2 -9.43 -13.64 -18.89
N LEU A 3 -9.79 -13.76 -17.60
CA LEU A 3 -11.19 -13.67 -17.15
C LEU A 3 -11.82 -12.31 -17.48
N ILE A 4 -11.09 -11.22 -17.25
CA ILE A 4 -11.55 -9.84 -17.50
C ILE A 4 -11.81 -9.64 -18.99
N ARG A 5 -10.85 -10.05 -19.84
CA ARG A 5 -11.00 -9.96 -21.29
C ARG A 5 -12.18 -10.78 -21.80
N GLN A 6 -12.33 -12.01 -21.30
CA GLN A 6 -13.43 -12.87 -21.73
C GLN A 6 -14.79 -12.36 -21.25
N ALA A 7 -14.87 -11.75 -20.07
CA ALA A 7 -16.08 -11.09 -19.59
C ALA A 7 -16.50 -9.92 -20.49
N ASP A 8 -15.54 -9.10 -20.91
CA ASP A 8 -15.76 -8.00 -21.86
C ASP A 8 -16.16 -8.53 -23.25
N GLU A 9 -15.45 -9.55 -23.77
CA GLU A 9 -15.74 -10.18 -25.07
C GLU A 9 -17.16 -10.76 -25.17
N VAL A 10 -17.72 -11.27 -24.07
CA VAL A 10 -19.10 -11.79 -24.02
C VAL A 10 -20.14 -10.75 -23.63
N GLY A 11 -19.73 -9.50 -23.37
CA GLY A 11 -20.62 -8.41 -22.97
C GLY A 11 -21.24 -8.59 -21.59
N LEU A 12 -20.48 -9.13 -20.62
CA LEU A 12 -20.97 -9.30 -19.25
C LEU A 12 -21.02 -7.95 -18.52
N GLU A 13 -22.21 -7.38 -18.39
CA GLU A 13 -22.48 -6.17 -17.59
C GLU A 13 -22.44 -6.50 -16.09
N SER A 14 -21.24 -6.45 -15.49
CA SER A 14 -21.05 -6.70 -14.06
C SER A 14 -19.90 -5.89 -13.48
N LEU A 15 -20.01 -5.51 -12.21
CA LEU A 15 -18.87 -4.99 -11.46
C LEU A 15 -17.83 -6.11 -11.26
N ILE A 16 -16.63 -5.91 -11.79
CA ILE A 16 -15.52 -6.83 -11.63
C ILE A 16 -14.55 -6.25 -10.62
N ILE A 17 -14.48 -6.91 -9.46
CA ILE A 17 -13.47 -6.68 -8.44
C ILE A 17 -12.43 -7.79 -8.57
N ALA A 18 -11.21 -7.43 -8.91
CA ALA A 18 -10.09 -8.34 -9.06
C ALA A 18 -8.86 -7.72 -8.39
N ASP A 19 -8.49 -8.31 -7.26
CA ASP A 19 -7.38 -7.84 -6.43
C ASP A 19 -6.03 -8.34 -6.98
N GLY A 20 -5.01 -7.51 -6.83
CA GLY A 20 -3.62 -7.83 -7.18
C GLY A 20 -3.28 -7.66 -8.65
N LEU A 21 -4.07 -6.89 -9.39
CA LEU A 21 -3.83 -6.66 -10.81
C LEU A 21 -2.58 -5.79 -11.02
N GLY A 22 -2.36 -4.79 -10.18
CA GLY A 22 -1.17 -3.92 -10.27
C GLY A 22 0.18 -4.60 -9.98
N TRP A 23 0.22 -5.89 -9.61
CA TRP A 23 1.46 -6.66 -9.44
C TRP A 23 1.96 -7.36 -10.72
N VAL A 24 1.18 -7.28 -11.80
CA VAL A 24 1.57 -7.75 -13.13
C VAL A 24 1.46 -6.61 -14.13
N ASP A 25 1.92 -6.82 -15.36
CA ASP A 25 1.73 -5.87 -16.48
C ASP A 25 0.27 -5.83 -16.93
N PHE A 26 -0.64 -5.47 -16.02
CA PHE A 26 -2.09 -5.56 -16.18
C PHE A 26 -2.58 -4.83 -17.42
N CYS A 27 -2.04 -3.64 -17.66
CA CYS A 27 -2.35 -2.83 -18.82
C CYS A 27 -2.04 -3.54 -20.13
N ASP A 28 -0.81 -4.02 -20.28
CA ASP A 28 -0.34 -4.68 -21.51
C ASP A 28 -1.08 -6.00 -21.77
N LEU A 29 -1.48 -6.69 -20.70
CA LEU A 29 -2.18 -7.96 -20.78
C LEU A 29 -3.68 -7.83 -21.02
N THR A 30 -4.29 -6.70 -20.63
CA THR A 30 -5.76 -6.56 -20.55
C THR A 30 -6.32 -5.53 -21.54
N GLY A 31 -5.56 -4.49 -21.88
CA GLY A 31 -6.00 -3.45 -22.81
C GLY A 31 -7.24 -2.69 -22.33
N ASP A 32 -8.11 -2.35 -23.26
CA ASP A 32 -9.37 -1.62 -23.04
C ASP A 32 -10.39 -2.38 -22.17
N SER A 33 -10.31 -3.71 -22.11
CA SER A 33 -11.11 -4.53 -21.17
C SER A 33 -10.78 -4.25 -19.69
N ALA A 34 -9.74 -3.47 -19.40
CA ALA A 34 -9.42 -3.03 -18.04
C ALA A 34 -10.36 -1.93 -17.51
N ASN A 35 -11.13 -1.29 -18.39
CA ASN A 35 -12.06 -0.22 -18.00
C ASN A 35 -13.04 -0.70 -16.92
N ASN A 36 -13.25 0.15 -15.91
CA ASN A 36 -14.16 -0.08 -14.78
C ASN A 36 -13.80 -1.27 -13.87
N VAL A 37 -12.71 -2.00 -14.12
CA VAL A 37 -12.21 -3.04 -13.22
C VAL A 37 -11.69 -2.40 -11.94
N ILE A 38 -12.01 -3.03 -10.81
CA ILE A 38 -11.67 -2.56 -9.46
C ILE A 38 -10.56 -3.43 -8.89
N ASP A 39 -9.57 -2.79 -8.27
CA ASP A 39 -8.39 -3.41 -7.64
C ASP A 39 -8.09 -2.69 -6.32
N GLN A 40 -7.33 -3.32 -5.43
CA GLN A 40 -6.90 -2.71 -4.18
C GLN A 40 -5.37 -2.82 -4.05
N ILE A 41 -4.67 -1.70 -4.25
CA ILE A 41 -3.20 -1.74 -4.26
C ILE A 41 -2.58 -0.46 -3.69
N ALA A 42 -1.44 -0.62 -3.02
CA ALA A 42 -0.62 0.49 -2.55
C ALA A 42 -0.09 1.34 -3.73
N GLY A 43 -0.21 2.66 -3.62
CA GLY A 43 0.37 3.62 -4.55
C GLY A 43 1.41 4.50 -3.88
N TRP A 44 2.39 4.98 -4.65
CA TRP A 44 3.29 6.03 -4.17
C TRP A 44 2.49 7.29 -3.88
N SER A 45 2.78 7.92 -2.74
CA SER A 45 2.18 9.20 -2.36
C SER A 45 3.23 10.10 -1.69
N GLY A 46 2.96 11.41 -1.67
CA GLY A 46 3.86 12.39 -1.09
C GLY A 46 5.18 12.57 -1.86
N GLU A 47 5.88 13.68 -1.59
CA GLU A 47 7.16 13.98 -2.24
C GLU A 47 8.24 12.92 -1.93
N ALA A 48 8.26 12.40 -0.71
CA ALA A 48 9.23 11.39 -0.27
C ALA A 48 9.05 10.05 -0.99
N GLY A 49 7.80 9.58 -1.18
CA GLY A 49 7.52 8.33 -1.90
C GLY A 49 7.95 8.40 -3.36
N PHE A 50 7.63 9.51 -4.05
CA PHE A 50 8.08 9.71 -5.43
C PHE A 50 9.60 9.87 -5.55
N ALA A 51 10.24 10.55 -4.60
CA ALA A 51 11.70 10.68 -4.56
C ALA A 51 12.38 9.32 -4.37
N PHE A 52 11.89 8.49 -3.45
CA PHE A 52 12.38 7.13 -3.25
C PHE A 52 12.21 6.28 -4.51
N ALA A 53 11.04 6.34 -5.15
CA ALA A 53 10.77 5.56 -6.35
C ALA A 53 11.76 5.89 -7.47
N LYS A 54 12.05 7.18 -7.66
CA LYS A 54 13.03 7.68 -8.62
C LYS A 54 14.45 7.24 -8.29
N GLU A 55 14.89 7.42 -7.04
CA GLU A 55 16.24 7.02 -6.62
C GLU A 55 16.45 5.51 -6.79
N PHE A 56 15.47 4.70 -6.41
CA PHE A 56 15.53 3.25 -6.59
C PHE A 56 15.70 2.87 -8.07
N GLU A 57 14.90 3.47 -8.95
CA GLU A 57 14.99 3.20 -10.39
C GLU A 57 16.34 3.63 -10.97
N GLU A 58 16.86 4.80 -10.60
CA GLU A 58 18.19 5.28 -11.01
C GLU A 58 19.31 4.35 -10.53
N ARG A 59 19.18 3.81 -9.32
CA ARG A 59 20.20 2.96 -8.69
C ARG A 59 20.22 1.53 -9.23
N TYR A 60 19.04 0.95 -9.45
CA TYR A 60 18.90 -0.48 -9.75
C TYR A 60 18.48 -0.75 -11.21
N GLY A 61 18.09 0.28 -11.96
CA GLY A 61 17.58 0.12 -13.33
C GLY A 61 16.27 -0.66 -13.38
N LEU A 62 15.47 -0.61 -12.30
CA LEU A 62 14.22 -1.35 -12.12
C LEU A 62 13.18 -0.43 -11.48
N SER A 63 11.98 -0.37 -12.03
CA SER A 63 10.89 0.41 -11.42
C SER A 63 10.43 -0.28 -10.12
N PRO A 64 10.38 0.42 -8.99
CA PRO A 64 10.01 -0.19 -7.71
C PRO A 64 8.49 -0.37 -7.59
N SER A 65 8.09 -1.53 -7.06
CA SER A 65 6.72 -1.74 -6.59
C SER A 65 6.51 -1.09 -5.23
N THR A 66 5.42 -0.34 -5.05
CA THR A 66 5.03 0.23 -3.75
C THR A 66 4.85 -0.87 -2.69
N SER A 67 4.22 -2.00 -3.07
CA SER A 67 3.94 -3.09 -2.14
C SER A 67 5.19 -3.89 -1.75
N SER A 68 6.19 -3.98 -2.62
CA SER A 68 7.43 -4.70 -2.32
C SER A 68 8.51 -3.78 -1.78
N ALA A 69 8.89 -2.74 -2.52
CA ALA A 69 9.96 -1.83 -2.13
C ALA A 69 9.52 -0.84 -1.05
N GLY A 70 8.33 -0.24 -1.20
CA GLY A 70 7.81 0.76 -0.27
C GLY A 70 7.49 0.17 1.10
N LEU A 71 6.68 -0.90 1.16
CA LEU A 71 6.36 -1.54 2.45
C LEU A 71 7.58 -2.17 3.12
N SER A 72 8.54 -2.71 2.35
CA SER A 72 9.79 -3.21 2.94
C SER A 72 10.65 -2.08 3.51
N HIS A 73 10.68 -0.93 2.85
CA HIS A 73 11.35 0.26 3.38
C HIS A 73 10.72 0.68 4.70
N ASP A 74 9.40 0.83 4.75
CA ASP A 74 8.68 1.25 5.94
C ASP A 74 8.82 0.24 7.08
N GLY A 75 8.70 -1.06 6.80
CA GLY A 75 8.93 -2.11 7.80
C GLY A 75 10.36 -2.12 8.34
N THR A 76 11.35 -1.87 7.49
CA THR A 76 12.76 -1.76 7.92
C THR A 76 12.97 -0.52 8.78
N LYS A 77 12.37 0.62 8.39
CA LYS A 77 12.41 1.87 9.15
C LYS A 77 11.81 1.68 10.54
N MET A 78 10.63 1.07 10.63
CA MET A 78 9.95 0.79 11.90
C MET A 78 10.82 -0.06 12.83
N ALA A 79 11.43 -1.13 12.30
CA ALA A 79 12.31 -1.98 13.09
C ALA A 79 13.54 -1.22 13.61
N LEU A 80 14.16 -0.37 12.79
CA LEU A 80 15.30 0.46 13.19
C LEU A 80 14.91 1.48 14.27
N GLU A 81 13.74 2.13 14.15
CA GLU A 81 13.26 3.09 15.14
C GLU A 81 12.93 2.42 16.47
N ILE A 82 12.31 1.23 16.46
CA ILE A 82 12.06 0.44 17.68
C ILE A 82 13.38 0.09 18.37
N MET A 83 14.37 -0.42 17.62
CA MET A 83 15.68 -0.73 18.18
C MET A 83 16.34 0.53 18.75
N GLN A 84 16.27 1.67 18.06
CA GLN A 84 16.82 2.92 18.59
C GLN A 84 16.14 3.32 19.90
N ALA A 85 14.81 3.26 19.98
CA ALA A 85 14.07 3.59 21.19
C ALA A 85 14.43 2.67 22.37
N VAL A 86 14.55 1.36 22.12
CA VAL A 86 15.00 0.39 23.15
C VAL A 86 16.41 0.72 23.64
N TYR A 87 17.33 1.02 22.71
CA TYR A 87 18.70 1.38 23.05
C TYR A 87 18.77 2.68 23.86
N ASP A 88 17.96 3.68 23.51
CA ASP A 88 17.90 4.96 24.22
C ASP A 88 17.38 4.80 25.66
N GLU A 89 16.47 3.85 25.89
CA GLU A 89 15.89 3.58 27.22
C GLU A 89 16.78 2.71 28.12
N HIS A 90 17.44 1.71 27.55
CA HIS A 90 18.14 0.68 28.32
C HIS A 90 19.67 0.72 28.18
N GLY A 91 20.19 1.39 27.14
CA GLY A 91 21.62 1.42 26.81
C GLY A 91 22.15 0.13 26.18
N GLU A 92 21.28 -0.86 25.91
CA GLU A 92 21.62 -2.12 25.27
C GLU A 92 20.48 -2.64 24.38
N LEU A 93 20.80 -3.58 23.49
CA LEU A 93 19.84 -4.24 22.60
C LEU A 93 19.85 -5.74 22.87
N THR A 94 18.71 -6.26 23.34
CA THR A 94 18.45 -7.69 23.45
C THR A 94 17.08 -7.99 22.86
N SER A 95 16.87 -9.24 22.43
CA SER A 95 15.56 -9.67 21.91
C SER A 95 14.47 -9.55 22.96
N GLU A 96 14.80 -9.76 24.24
CA GLU A 96 13.87 -9.61 25.36
C GLU A 96 13.42 -8.17 25.55
N LEU A 97 14.33 -7.20 25.49
CA LEU A 97 14.00 -5.77 25.62
C LEU A 97 13.22 -5.25 24.42
N ILE A 98 13.55 -5.72 23.21
CA ILE A 98 12.79 -5.39 22.00
C ILE A 98 11.36 -5.95 22.09
N GLN A 99 11.21 -7.21 22.52
CA GLN A 99 9.90 -7.82 22.69
C GLN A 99 9.08 -7.08 23.75
N ASP A 100 9.67 -6.73 24.90
CA ASP A 100 8.99 -5.96 25.95
C ASP A 100 8.51 -4.60 25.44
N PHE A 101 9.35 -3.87 24.70
CA PHE A 101 8.95 -2.59 24.09
C PHE A 101 7.79 -2.76 23.09
N ILE A 102 7.83 -3.82 22.27
CA ILE A 102 6.74 -4.11 21.34
C ILE A 102 5.43 -4.38 22.10
N GLU A 103 5.46 -5.25 23.11
CA GLU A 103 4.26 -5.63 23.86
C GLU A 103 3.69 -4.49 24.68
N THR A 104 4.54 -3.69 25.31
CA THR A 104 4.12 -2.66 26.27
C THR A 104 3.84 -1.31 25.62
N LYS A 105 4.48 -0.99 24.47
CA LYS A 105 4.37 0.33 23.84
C LYS A 105 3.80 0.30 22.44
N VAL A 106 4.30 -0.59 21.58
CA VAL A 106 3.81 -0.66 20.19
C VAL A 106 2.37 -1.19 20.20
N TRP A 107 2.15 -2.39 20.73
CA TRP A 107 0.83 -3.04 20.76
C TRP A 107 -0.21 -2.32 21.59
N THR A 108 0.18 -1.46 22.52
CA THR A 108 -0.75 -0.64 23.32
C THR A 108 -1.08 0.69 22.63
N GLY A 109 -0.29 1.09 21.62
CA GLY A 109 -0.39 2.38 20.94
C GLY A 109 0.25 3.54 21.69
N GLU A 110 1.03 3.27 22.74
CA GLU A 110 1.89 4.28 23.39
C GLU A 110 3.01 4.75 22.46
N TRP A 111 3.44 3.87 21.55
CA TRP A 111 4.40 4.16 20.50
C TRP A 111 3.83 3.84 19.11
N THR A 112 4.17 4.66 18.12
CA THR A 112 3.82 4.47 16.72
C THR A 112 4.92 5.00 15.81
N MET A 113 5.14 4.36 14.65
CA MET A 113 5.98 4.94 13.61
C MET A 113 5.14 5.90 12.76
N THR A 114 5.65 7.10 12.59
CA THR A 114 5.13 8.11 11.66
C THR A 114 6.10 8.31 10.49
N ASP A 115 5.66 9.04 9.47
CA ASP A 115 6.48 9.38 8.29
C ASP A 115 6.95 8.15 7.49
N GLY A 116 6.08 7.15 7.33
CA GLY A 116 6.30 6.09 6.35
C GLY A 116 6.21 6.63 4.92
N LEU A 117 6.88 5.96 3.98
CA LEU A 117 6.78 6.28 2.56
C LEU A 117 5.43 5.88 1.96
N VAL A 118 4.86 4.78 2.42
CA VAL A 118 3.61 4.22 1.91
C VAL A 118 2.45 4.53 2.85
N MET A 119 2.63 4.31 4.15
CA MET A 119 1.62 4.65 5.16
C MET A 119 2.06 5.86 5.96
N VAL A 120 1.09 6.73 6.26
CA VAL A 120 1.33 7.93 7.08
C VAL A 120 1.72 7.54 8.51
N GLU A 121 1.01 6.59 9.09
CA GLU A 121 1.23 6.14 10.46
C GLU A 121 1.00 4.61 10.58
N TYR A 122 1.96 3.93 11.21
CA TYR A 122 1.86 2.53 11.60
C TYR A 122 1.51 2.46 13.08
N LYS A 123 0.20 2.57 13.35
CA LYS A 123 -0.35 2.53 14.69
C LYS A 123 -0.88 1.16 15.03
N TYR A 124 -0.68 0.73 16.27
CA TYR A 124 -1.29 -0.48 16.84
C TYR A 124 -2.07 -0.09 18.09
N THR A 125 -2.98 -0.98 18.51
CA THR A 125 -3.72 -0.87 19.76
C THR A 125 -3.96 -2.26 20.32
N SER A 126 -4.33 -2.35 21.60
CA SER A 126 -4.67 -3.65 22.20
C SER A 126 -5.88 -4.32 21.55
N GLU A 127 -6.69 -3.56 20.79
CA GLU A 127 -7.85 -4.07 20.05
C GLU A 127 -7.49 -4.59 18.66
N THR A 128 -6.43 -4.04 18.03
CA THR A 128 -6.05 -4.38 16.65
C THR A 128 -4.87 -5.32 16.56
N THR A 129 -4.03 -5.39 17.60
CA THR A 129 -2.84 -6.27 17.65
C THR A 129 -3.23 -7.73 17.35
N PRO A 130 -2.50 -8.44 16.46
CA PRO A 130 -1.19 -8.12 15.91
C PRO A 130 -1.18 -7.23 14.66
N ASP A 131 -2.34 -6.75 14.22
CA ASP A 131 -2.48 -5.91 13.03
C ASP A 131 -2.46 -4.41 13.37
N PRO A 132 -1.95 -3.56 12.48
CA PRO A 132 -2.06 -2.12 12.65
C PRO A 132 -3.52 -1.67 12.54
N VAL A 133 -3.78 -0.47 13.03
CA VAL A 133 -5.05 0.23 12.78
C VAL A 133 -5.20 0.42 11.27
N VAL A 134 -6.36 -0.02 10.75
CA VAL A 134 -6.70 0.08 9.33
C VAL A 134 -7.69 1.23 9.14
N GLY A 135 -7.40 2.11 8.17
CA GLY A 135 -8.31 3.19 7.80
C GLY A 135 -7.61 4.44 7.27
N PRO A 136 -8.39 5.50 6.97
CA PRO A 136 -7.85 6.78 6.52
C PRO A 136 -6.80 7.31 7.51
N GLY A 137 -5.63 7.72 6.99
CA GLY A 137 -4.52 8.23 7.79
C GLY A 137 -3.65 7.16 8.47
N TYR A 138 -4.03 5.88 8.38
CA TYR A 138 -3.28 4.76 8.94
C TYR A 138 -2.92 3.75 7.83
N TYR A 139 -2.88 2.46 8.16
CA TYR A 139 -2.60 1.41 7.22
C TYR A 139 -3.80 1.20 6.28
N THR A 140 -3.68 1.58 5.01
CA THR A 140 -4.74 1.34 4.03
C THR A 140 -4.19 1.27 2.61
N PHE A 141 -4.71 0.33 1.82
CA PHE A 141 -4.53 0.36 0.37
C PHE A 141 -5.80 0.94 -0.25
N PRO A 142 -5.68 1.99 -1.08
CA PRO A 142 -6.83 2.54 -1.75
C PRO A 142 -7.44 1.50 -2.69
N VAL A 143 -8.76 1.50 -2.76
CA VAL A 143 -9.48 0.81 -3.82
C VAL A 143 -9.43 1.71 -5.05
N LEU A 144 -8.92 1.18 -6.14
CA LEU A 144 -8.78 1.85 -7.42
C LEU A 144 -9.82 1.31 -8.39
N GLN A 145 -10.32 2.16 -9.27
CA GLN A 145 -11.02 1.73 -10.47
C GLN A 145 -10.24 2.19 -11.70
N TYR A 146 -9.95 1.27 -12.61
CA TYR A 146 -9.11 1.53 -13.77
C TYR A 146 -9.88 2.22 -14.91
N SER A 147 -9.19 3.13 -15.59
CA SER A 147 -9.58 3.67 -16.90
C SER A 147 -8.46 3.44 -17.91
N TYR A 148 -8.78 2.90 -19.08
CA TYR A 148 -7.86 2.72 -20.18
C TYR A 148 -7.86 3.96 -21.09
N GLU A 149 -6.77 4.70 -21.06
CA GLU A 149 -6.60 5.98 -21.78
C GLU A 149 -5.23 5.99 -22.47
N ASP A 150 -5.18 6.30 -23.77
CA ASP A 150 -3.95 6.43 -24.55
C ASP A 150 -2.95 5.25 -24.41
N GLY A 151 -3.47 4.02 -24.34
CA GLY A 151 -2.66 2.82 -24.22
C GLY A 151 -2.21 2.49 -22.79
N LYS A 152 -2.75 3.18 -21.77
CA LYS A 152 -2.38 3.02 -20.36
C LYS A 152 -3.60 2.75 -19.48
N CYS A 153 -3.45 1.88 -18.49
CA CYS A 153 -4.41 1.75 -17.39
C CYS A 153 -4.06 2.74 -16.28
N LEU A 154 -4.98 3.66 -15.99
CA LEU A 154 -4.88 4.61 -14.90
C LEU A 154 -5.79 4.15 -13.76
N GLY A 155 -5.20 3.73 -12.64
CA GLY A 155 -5.96 3.39 -11.43
C GLY A 155 -6.36 4.68 -10.71
N LYS A 156 -7.66 4.96 -10.62
CA LYS A 156 -8.20 6.14 -9.94
C LYS A 156 -8.79 5.73 -8.59
N PRO A 157 -8.29 6.27 -7.45
CA PRO A 157 -8.86 5.96 -6.14
C PRO A 157 -10.35 6.27 -6.03
N ILE A 158 -11.12 5.31 -5.53
CA ILE A 158 -12.56 5.42 -5.23
C ILE A 158 -12.88 5.19 -3.75
N PHE A 159 -11.93 4.62 -2.98
CA PHE A 159 -12.03 4.43 -1.53
C PHE A 159 -10.63 4.41 -0.91
N PRO A 160 -10.42 4.90 0.34
CA PRO A 160 -11.39 5.55 1.22
C PRO A 160 -11.92 6.87 0.65
N VAL A 161 -13.12 7.27 1.07
CA VAL A 161 -13.85 8.43 0.53
C VAL A 161 -13.02 9.71 0.64
N GLU A 162 -12.27 9.87 1.72
CA GLU A 162 -11.41 11.03 1.99
C GLU A 162 -10.26 11.17 0.97
N GLY A 163 -9.86 10.05 0.33
CA GLY A 163 -8.81 10.01 -0.70
C GLY A 163 -9.33 9.70 -2.10
N ALA A 164 -10.66 9.62 -2.30
CA ALA A 164 -11.26 9.30 -3.57
C ALA A 164 -11.11 10.47 -4.55
N VAL A 165 -10.71 10.18 -5.79
CA VAL A 165 -10.58 11.17 -6.88
C VAL A 165 -11.73 11.05 -7.89
N GLN A 166 -12.53 10.00 -7.78
CA GLN A 166 -13.75 9.81 -8.56
C GLN A 166 -14.77 8.98 -7.77
N GLU A 167 -16.04 9.06 -8.17
CA GLU A 167 -17.09 8.16 -7.72
C GLU A 167 -16.98 6.81 -8.45
N LEU A 168 -17.47 5.73 -7.80
CA LEU A 168 -17.58 4.41 -8.42
C LEU A 168 -18.42 4.50 -9.70
N GLN A 169 -17.84 4.07 -10.81
CA GLN A 169 -18.56 3.88 -12.08
C GLN A 169 -19.09 2.45 -12.14
N VAL A 170 -20.37 2.31 -12.53
CA VAL A 170 -21.01 1.01 -12.72
C VAL A 170 -21.11 0.76 -14.24
N PRO A 171 -20.68 -0.41 -14.74
CA PRO A 171 -20.79 -0.76 -16.16
C PRO A 171 -22.23 -0.90 -16.64
#